data_AF-A0A101P1G4-F1
#
_entry.id   AF-A0A101P1G4-F1
#
_cell.length_a   1.000
_cell.length_b   1.000
_cell.length_c   1.000
_cell.angle_alpha   90.00
_cell.angle_beta   90.00
_cell.angle_gamma   90.00
#
_symmetry.space_group_name_H-M   'P 1'
#
loop_
_entity.id
_entity.type
_entity.pdbx_description
1 polymer ?
#
loop_
_entity_poly.entity_id
_entity_poly.type
_entity_poly.pdbx_seq_one_letter_code
_entity_poly.pdbx_strand_id
1 'polypeptide(L)'
;MNRAEPTMPAEAYKTYAIVAPKSTHWVDATCAEVECAHHLYGWQSVIDESTELGQRQAHYIRKQAGRRFTEERREGGLTAFVFEAGQVCFNAAKHQRRLDRPELYIVRDGDHRGNPRGTAPRQHVKAADWVDDFAEHQQALADEHQKG
;
A
#
# COMPACT_ATOMS: atom_id res chain seq x y z
N MET A 1 -1.13 17.02 3.51
CA MET A 1 -0.28 17.06 2.30
C MET A 1 -0.44 18.43 1.70
N ASN A 2 0.63 19.24 1.67
CA ASN A 2 0.63 20.53 1.01
C ASN A 2 1.11 20.29 -0.43
N ARG A 3 0.20 20.33 -1.40
CA ARG A 3 0.56 20.28 -2.83
C ARG A 3 0.68 21.73 -3.32
N ALA A 4 1.68 22.03 -4.15
CA ALA A 4 1.77 23.34 -4.79
C ALA A 4 0.55 23.55 -5.71
N GLU A 5 -0.05 24.74 -5.65
CA GLU A 5 -1.17 25.10 -6.50
C GLU A 5 -0.72 25.23 -7.96
N PRO A 6 -1.36 24.54 -8.92
CA PRO A 6 -1.02 24.66 -10.33
C PRO A 6 -1.37 26.05 -10.85
N THR A 7 -0.44 26.68 -11.55
CA THR A 7 -0.60 28.05 -12.10
C THR A 7 -1.20 28.06 -13.51
N MET A 8 -1.47 26.89 -14.09
CA MET A 8 -2.02 26.74 -15.45
C MET A 8 -3.29 25.87 -15.43
N PRO A 9 -4.08 25.84 -16.50
CA PRO A 9 -5.18 24.89 -16.66
C PRO A 9 -4.68 23.43 -16.64
N ALA A 10 -5.53 22.48 -16.26
CA ALA A 10 -5.13 21.07 -16.11
C ALA A 10 -4.68 20.47 -17.46
N GLU A 11 -5.24 20.93 -18.57
CA GLU A 11 -4.88 20.57 -19.95
C GLU A 11 -3.41 20.82 -20.31
N ALA A 12 -2.74 21.73 -19.58
CA ALA A 12 -1.35 22.09 -19.81
C ALA A 12 -0.35 21.15 -19.11
N TYR A 13 -0.83 20.25 -18.26
CA TYR A 13 0.01 19.33 -17.50
C TYR A 13 -0.06 17.92 -18.08
N LYS A 14 1.01 17.16 -17.82
CA LYS A 14 1.05 15.72 -17.97
C LYS A 14 1.38 15.08 -16.62
N THR A 15 0.72 13.97 -16.33
CA THR A 15 0.99 13.12 -15.17
C THR A 15 1.67 11.84 -15.60
N TYR A 16 2.83 11.60 -15.02
CA TYR A 16 3.67 10.43 -15.26
C TYR A 16 3.58 9.49 -14.06
N ALA A 17 3.34 8.20 -14.31
CA ALA A 17 3.20 7.22 -13.24
C ALA A 17 3.82 5.87 -13.62
N ILE A 18 4.49 5.24 -12.66
CA ILE A 18 4.94 3.85 -12.72
C ILE A 18 4.07 3.08 -11.72
N VAL A 19 3.28 2.12 -12.20
CA VAL A 19 2.28 1.44 -11.36
C VAL A 19 2.36 -0.08 -11.46
N ALA A 20 2.05 -0.75 -10.34
CA ALA A 20 1.85 -2.19 -10.26
C ALA A 20 0.43 -2.47 -9.69
N PRO A 21 -0.62 -2.48 -10.54
CA PRO A 21 -2.00 -2.63 -10.08
C PRO A 21 -2.24 -3.90 -9.27
N LYS A 22 -3.02 -3.79 -8.18
CA LYS A 22 -3.35 -4.92 -7.30
C LYS A 22 -4.02 -6.09 -8.03
N SER A 23 -4.83 -5.82 -9.05
CA SER A 23 -5.55 -6.85 -9.82
C SER A 23 -4.67 -7.71 -10.72
N THR A 24 -3.47 -7.24 -11.07
CA THR A 24 -2.61 -7.90 -12.07
C THR A 24 -1.20 -8.20 -11.59
N HIS A 25 -0.69 -7.48 -10.59
CA HIS A 25 0.72 -7.58 -10.14
C HIS A 25 0.87 -8.20 -8.76
N TRP A 26 -0.25 -8.54 -8.11
CA TRP A 26 -0.27 -9.04 -6.75
C TRP A 26 -1.15 -10.26 -6.66
N VAL A 27 -0.75 -11.20 -5.81
CA VAL A 27 -1.54 -12.36 -5.42
C VAL A 27 -1.57 -12.47 -3.92
N ASP A 28 -2.63 -13.08 -3.39
CA ASP A 28 -2.71 -13.40 -1.97
C ASP A 28 -1.55 -14.31 -1.59
N ALA A 29 -1.03 -14.10 -0.38
CA ALA A 29 0.15 -14.78 0.10
C ALA A 29 -0.01 -15.22 1.55
N THR A 30 0.65 -16.30 1.91
CA THR A 30 0.73 -16.79 3.28
C THR A 30 1.66 -15.92 4.12
N CYS A 31 1.62 -16.09 5.45
CA CYS A 31 2.54 -15.39 6.35
C CYS A 31 4.01 -15.75 6.11
N ALA A 32 4.30 -16.97 5.66
CA ALA A 32 5.64 -17.42 5.35
C ALA A 32 6.17 -16.75 4.06
N GLU A 33 5.34 -16.68 3.00
CA GLU A 33 5.73 -16.07 1.73
C GLU A 33 6.04 -14.57 1.80
N VAL A 34 5.44 -13.86 2.76
CA VAL A 34 5.70 -12.42 2.96
C VAL A 34 6.64 -12.12 4.14
N GLU A 35 7.30 -13.15 4.68
CA GLU A 35 8.22 -13.00 5.81
C GLU A 35 7.59 -12.21 6.98
N CYS A 36 6.32 -12.50 7.28
CA CYS A 36 5.55 -11.77 8.28
C CYS A 36 6.23 -11.84 9.65
N ALA A 37 6.57 -10.69 10.24
CA ALA A 37 7.25 -10.64 11.53
C ALA A 37 6.53 -11.42 12.64
N HIS A 38 5.19 -11.36 12.69
CA HIS A 38 4.40 -12.13 13.66
C HIS A 38 4.53 -13.64 13.46
N HIS A 39 4.66 -14.09 12.20
CA HIS A 39 4.90 -15.50 11.91
C HIS A 39 6.35 -15.89 12.22
N LEU A 40 7.32 -15.05 11.90
CA LEU A 40 8.73 -15.35 12.11
C LEU A 40 9.13 -15.34 13.60
N TYR A 41 8.56 -14.42 14.38
CA TYR A 41 9.04 -14.13 15.74
C TYR A 41 7.98 -14.28 16.82
N GLY A 42 6.74 -14.63 16.45
CA GLY A 42 5.61 -14.56 17.35
C GLY A 42 5.15 -13.11 17.57
N TRP A 43 4.13 -12.93 18.41
CA TRP A 43 3.66 -11.60 18.78
C TRP A 43 2.89 -11.63 20.10
N GLN A 44 2.69 -10.44 20.67
CA GLN A 44 1.87 -10.27 21.86
C GLN A 44 0.71 -9.33 21.56
N SER A 45 -0.48 -9.68 22.03
CA SER A 45 -1.65 -8.78 22.06
C SER A 45 -2.00 -8.46 23.51
N VAL A 46 -1.88 -7.20 23.89
CA VAL A 46 -2.30 -6.70 25.21
C VAL A 46 -3.69 -6.11 25.07
N ILE A 47 -4.63 -6.60 25.86
CA ILE A 47 -6.05 -6.25 25.77
C ILE A 47 -6.54 -5.77 27.13
N ASP A 48 -7.24 -4.64 27.14
CA ASP A 48 -7.92 -4.13 28.32
C ASP A 48 -9.33 -4.73 28.46
N GLU A 49 -9.45 -5.77 29.29
CA GLU A 49 -10.71 -6.45 29.55
C GLU A 49 -11.64 -5.67 30.52
N SER A 50 -11.25 -4.48 30.99
CA SER A 50 -12.18 -3.58 31.69
C SER A 50 -13.18 -2.93 30.74
N THR A 51 -12.88 -2.92 29.44
CA THR A 51 -13.74 -2.36 28.39
C THR A 51 -14.57 -3.44 27.69
N GLU A 52 -15.76 -3.09 27.21
CA GLU A 52 -16.59 -4.02 26.41
C GLU A 52 -15.86 -4.48 25.15
N LEU A 53 -15.15 -3.57 24.47
CA LEU A 53 -14.36 -3.90 23.28
C LEU A 53 -13.28 -4.93 23.60
N GLY A 54 -12.52 -4.73 24.68
CA GLY A 54 -11.47 -5.65 25.07
C GLY A 54 -12.01 -7.00 25.52
N GLN A 55 -13.14 -7.04 26.24
CA GLN A 55 -13.83 -8.29 26.57
C GLN A 55 -14.20 -9.09 25.31
N ARG A 56 -14.73 -8.40 24.29
CA ARG A 56 -15.05 -9.04 23.00
C ARG A 56 -13.82 -9.53 22.26
N GLN A 57 -12.72 -8.77 22.27
CA GLN A 57 -11.46 -9.18 21.65
C GLN A 57 -10.84 -10.40 22.37
N ALA A 58 -10.78 -10.37 23.70
CA ALA A 58 -10.28 -11.49 24.50
C ALA A 58 -11.14 -12.75 24.32
N HIS A 59 -12.47 -12.59 24.28
CA HIS A 59 -13.37 -13.70 23.95
C HIS A 59 -13.11 -14.29 22.56
N TYR A 60 -12.91 -13.44 21.54
CA TYR A 60 -12.56 -13.89 20.19
C TYR A 60 -11.24 -14.69 20.19
N ILE A 61 -10.19 -14.20 20.87
CA ILE A 61 -8.91 -14.90 20.97
C ILE A 61 -9.09 -16.28 21.62
N ARG A 62 -9.80 -16.35 22.74
CA ARG A 62 -10.00 -17.60 23.50
C ARG A 62 -10.86 -18.64 22.78
N LYS A 63 -11.81 -18.22 21.94
CA LYS A 63 -12.86 -19.12 21.42
C LYS A 63 -12.86 -19.31 19.91
N GLN A 64 -12.37 -18.34 19.15
CA GLN A 64 -12.59 -18.28 17.69
C GLN A 64 -11.31 -18.08 16.88
N ALA A 65 -10.25 -17.51 17.48
CA ALA A 65 -9.01 -17.22 16.76
C ALA A 65 -8.28 -18.46 16.25
N GLY A 66 -8.52 -19.65 16.83
CA GLY A 66 -7.90 -20.91 16.38
C GLY A 66 -6.37 -20.89 16.39
N ARG A 67 -5.76 -20.09 17.27
CA ARG A 67 -4.31 -19.93 17.43
C ARG A 67 -3.91 -20.38 18.82
N ARG A 68 -2.72 -20.96 18.95
CA ARG A 68 -2.09 -21.27 20.23
C ARG A 68 -1.59 -19.99 20.87
N PHE A 69 -1.86 -19.84 22.15
CA PHE A 69 -1.39 -18.70 22.94
C PHE A 69 -1.15 -19.11 24.39
N THR A 70 -0.33 -18.33 25.07
CA THR A 70 -0.26 -18.26 26.54
C THR A 70 -0.96 -17.00 27.00
N GLU A 71 -1.76 -17.12 28.06
CA GLU A 71 -2.48 -16.00 28.66
C GLU A 71 -1.79 -15.57 29.96
N GLU A 72 -1.47 -14.28 30.07
CA GLU A 72 -0.89 -13.66 31.26
C GLU A 72 -1.78 -12.51 31.70
N ARG A 73 -2.34 -12.59 32.91
CA ARG A 73 -3.09 -11.49 33.53
C ARG A 73 -2.11 -10.47 34.11
N ARG A 74 -2.33 -9.20 33.78
CA ARG A 74 -1.55 -8.06 34.25
C ARG A 74 -2.42 -7.14 35.09
N GLU A 75 -1.78 -6.20 35.77
CA GLU A 75 -2.48 -5.19 36.56
C GLU A 75 -3.40 -4.31 35.68
N GLY A 76 -4.39 -3.67 36.30
CA GLY A 76 -5.27 -2.72 35.62
C GLY A 76 -6.28 -3.34 34.65
N GLY A 77 -6.57 -4.64 34.75
CA GLY A 77 -7.52 -5.32 33.85
C GLY A 77 -6.92 -5.67 32.48
N LEU A 78 -5.61 -5.51 32.31
CA LEU A 78 -4.90 -5.89 31.10
C LEU A 78 -4.63 -7.39 31.06
N THR A 79 -4.80 -8.00 29.90
CA THR A 79 -4.43 -9.40 29.65
C THR A 79 -3.54 -9.46 28.42
N ALA A 80 -2.37 -10.07 28.57
CA ALA A 80 -1.45 -10.34 27.48
C ALA A 80 -1.67 -11.75 26.92
N PHE A 81 -1.95 -11.82 25.63
CA PHE A 81 -1.97 -13.06 24.85
C PHE A 81 -0.68 -13.14 24.06
N VAL A 82 0.17 -14.09 24.42
CA VAL A 82 1.47 -14.34 23.75
C VAL A 82 1.29 -15.46 22.75
N PHE A 83 1.53 -15.18 21.47
CA PHE A 83 1.41 -16.11 20.37
C PHE A 83 2.80 -16.52 19.90
N GLU A 84 3.04 -17.83 19.82
CA GLU A 84 4.29 -18.40 19.34
C GLU A 84 4.51 -18.14 17.84
N ALA A 85 5.78 -18.12 17.44
CA ALA A 85 6.19 -18.12 16.04
C ALA A 85 5.66 -19.35 15.28
N GLY A 86 5.64 -19.25 13.95
CA GLY A 86 5.14 -20.27 13.03
C GLY A 86 3.63 -20.26 12.81
N GLN A 87 2.88 -19.42 13.52
CA GLN A 87 1.43 -19.34 13.40
C GLN A 87 0.97 -18.33 12.34
N VAL A 88 -0.27 -18.46 11.88
CA VAL A 88 -0.90 -17.48 10.98
C VAL A 88 -1.22 -16.21 11.78
N CYS A 89 -0.84 -15.03 11.30
CA CYS A 89 -1.12 -13.78 12.02
C CYS A 89 -2.59 -13.35 11.87
N PHE A 90 -3.05 -12.35 12.64
CA PHE A 90 -4.42 -11.82 12.50
C PHE A 90 -4.66 -11.02 11.21
N ASN A 91 -3.61 -10.55 10.54
CA ASN A 91 -3.70 -9.79 9.28
C ASN A 91 -3.45 -10.65 8.04
N ALA A 92 -3.49 -11.99 8.16
CA ALA A 92 -3.11 -12.89 7.07
C ALA A 92 -3.91 -12.65 5.78
N ALA A 93 -5.19 -12.27 5.88
CA ALA A 93 -6.02 -11.94 4.71
C ALA A 93 -5.56 -10.69 3.93
N LYS A 94 -4.65 -9.89 4.50
CA LYS A 94 -4.06 -8.70 3.84
C LYS A 94 -2.69 -8.99 3.25
N HIS A 95 -2.13 -10.18 3.48
CA HIS A 95 -0.82 -10.53 2.94
C HIS A 95 -0.93 -10.75 1.44
N GLN A 96 -0.10 -10.02 0.71
CA GLN A 96 -0.01 -10.12 -0.73
C GLN A 96 1.46 -10.12 -1.10
N ARG A 97 1.82 -10.91 -2.11
CA ARG A 97 3.15 -10.89 -2.70
C ARG A 97 3.11 -10.37 -4.12
N ARG A 98 4.16 -9.65 -4.50
CA ARG A 98 4.32 -9.13 -5.84
C ARG A 98 4.65 -10.28 -6.79
N LEU A 99 3.97 -10.32 -7.94
CA LEU A 99 4.35 -11.18 -9.05
C LEU A 99 5.53 -10.58 -9.79
N ASP A 100 6.38 -11.44 -10.38
CA ASP A 100 7.45 -11.02 -11.28
C ASP A 100 6.86 -10.56 -12.62
N ARG A 101 6.24 -9.39 -12.58
CA ARG A 101 5.62 -8.71 -13.71
C ARG A 101 6.18 -7.29 -13.78
N PRO A 102 6.63 -6.85 -14.96
CA PRO A 102 7.05 -5.48 -15.18
C PRO A 102 5.96 -4.49 -14.79
N GLU A 103 6.35 -3.34 -14.24
CA GLU A 103 5.43 -2.24 -13.97
C GLU A 103 4.81 -1.70 -15.26
N LEU A 104 3.70 -0.99 -15.11
CA LEU A 104 3.08 -0.26 -16.21
C LEU A 104 3.59 1.18 -16.17
N TYR A 105 4.15 1.64 -17.29
CA TYR A 105 4.68 2.99 -17.48
C TYR A 105 3.62 3.86 -18.14
N ILE A 106 2.90 4.66 -17.36
CA ILE A 106 1.72 5.40 -17.81
C ILE A 106 2.02 6.90 -17.92
N VAL A 107 1.50 7.51 -18.98
CA VAL A 107 1.43 8.96 -19.18
C VAL A 107 -0.03 9.35 -19.39
N ARG A 108 -0.50 10.34 -18.64
CA ARG A 108 -1.85 10.92 -18.74
C ARG A 108 -1.73 12.41 -19.00
N ASP A 109 -2.62 12.96 -19.80
CA ASP A 109 -2.84 14.40 -19.78
C ASP A 109 -3.56 14.79 -18.48
N GLY A 110 -3.35 16.02 -18.05
CA GLY A 110 -3.88 16.50 -16.79
C GLY A 110 -2.90 16.43 -15.63
N ASP A 111 -3.37 16.99 -14.52
CA ASP A 111 -2.74 16.89 -13.21
C ASP A 111 -3.72 16.25 -12.21
N HIS A 112 -3.51 16.49 -10.93
CA HIS A 112 -4.37 15.99 -9.87
C HIS A 112 -5.83 16.46 -9.93
N ARG A 113 -6.14 17.49 -10.72
CA ARG A 113 -7.50 17.97 -10.99
C ARG A 113 -8.23 17.10 -12.03
N GLY A 114 -7.52 16.18 -12.67
CA GLY A 114 -8.07 15.20 -13.62
C GLY A 114 -7.53 15.37 -15.04
N ASN A 115 -8.08 14.58 -15.97
CA ASN A 115 -7.78 14.68 -17.41
C ASN A 115 -8.92 15.39 -18.15
N PRO A 116 -8.91 16.74 -18.22
CA PRO A 116 -9.98 17.51 -18.85
C PRO A 116 -10.13 17.25 -20.36
N ARG A 117 -9.07 16.77 -21.03
CA ARG A 117 -9.12 16.46 -22.47
C ARG A 117 -9.74 15.10 -22.76
N GLY A 118 -9.95 14.25 -21.74
CA GLY A 118 -10.51 12.90 -21.91
C GLY A 118 -9.64 11.98 -22.77
N THR A 119 -8.37 12.33 -22.99
CA THR A 119 -7.45 11.53 -23.80
C THR A 119 -7.14 10.20 -23.12
N ALA A 120 -7.06 9.14 -23.93
CA ALA A 120 -6.69 7.83 -23.42
C ALA A 120 -5.26 7.89 -22.83
N PRO A 121 -5.03 7.34 -21.62
CA PRO A 121 -3.68 7.21 -21.08
C PRO A 121 -2.79 6.45 -22.06
N ARG A 122 -1.59 6.95 -22.31
CA ARG A 122 -0.59 6.22 -23.07
C ARG A 122 0.19 5.33 -22.11
N GLN A 123 0.45 4.10 -22.54
CA GLN A 123 1.29 3.17 -21.82
C GLN A 123 2.52 2.85 -22.66
N HIS A 124 3.70 3.07 -22.08
CA HIS A 124 4.97 2.65 -22.65
C HIS A 124 5.26 1.19 -22.32
N VAL A 125 5.92 0.49 -23.24
CA VAL A 125 6.32 -0.91 -23.06
C VAL A 125 7.61 -0.99 -22.24
N LYS A 126 8.53 -0.04 -22.43
CA LYS A 126 9.83 -0.01 -21.75
C LYS A 126 9.95 1.22 -20.85
N ALA A 127 10.73 1.07 -19.78
CA ALA A 127 11.07 2.18 -18.89
C ALA A 127 11.85 3.30 -19.62
N ALA A 128 12.76 2.93 -20.52
CA ALA A 128 13.59 3.89 -21.27
C ALA A 128 12.72 4.87 -22.08
N ASP A 129 11.79 4.34 -22.88
CA ASP A 129 10.88 5.15 -23.70
C ASP A 129 10.02 6.10 -22.84
N TRP A 130 9.67 5.69 -21.62
CA TRP A 130 8.95 6.55 -20.67
C TRP A 130 9.84 7.66 -20.09
N VAL A 131 11.11 7.36 -19.81
CA VAL A 131 12.08 8.35 -19.30
C VAL A 131 12.40 9.38 -20.38
N ASP A 132 12.62 8.93 -21.62
CA ASP A 132 12.90 9.82 -22.74
C ASP A 132 11.73 10.77 -22.98
N ASP A 133 10.50 10.25 -22.99
CA ASP A 133 9.28 11.06 -23.13
C ASP A 133 9.11 12.08 -22.01
N PHE A 134 9.43 11.69 -20.77
CA PHE A 134 9.42 12.60 -19.63
C PHE A 134 10.46 13.71 -19.79
N ALA A 135 11.69 13.36 -20.18
CA ALA A 135 12.79 14.31 -20.37
C ALA A 135 12.48 15.29 -21.50
N GLU A 136 11.98 14.82 -22.64
CA GLU A 136 11.53 15.67 -23.76
C GLU A 136 10.44 16.65 -23.31
N HIS A 137 9.47 16.20 -22.51
CA HIS A 137 8.43 17.09 -21.99
C HIS A 137 8.99 18.13 -21.03
N GLN A 138 9.93 17.76 -20.14
CA GLN A 138 10.58 18.73 -19.25
C GLN A 138 11.40 19.76 -20.02
N GLN A 139 12.13 19.34 -21.06
CA GLN A 139 12.90 20.26 -21.89
C GLN A 139 11.98 21.22 -22.64
N ALA A 140 10.89 20.73 -23.22
CA ALA A 140 9.91 21.59 -23.90
C ALA A 140 9.32 22.65 -22.95
N LEU A 141 9.00 22.29 -21.70
CA LEU A 141 8.54 23.26 -20.70
C LEU A 141 9.62 24.28 -20.34
N ALA A 142 10.88 23.86 -20.22
CA ALA A 142 12.00 24.76 -19.96
C ALA A 142 12.21 25.75 -21.13
N ASP A 143 12.13 25.27 -22.37
CA ASP A 143 12.28 26.08 -23.58
C ASP A 143 11.14 27.11 -23.71
N GLU A 144 9.90 26.72 -23.40
CA GLU A 144 8.78 27.66 -23.38
C GLU A 144 8.94 28.72 -22.28
N HIS A 145 9.45 28.34 -21.10
CA HIS A 145 9.72 29.31 -20.04
C HIS A 145 10.83 30.33 -20.40
N GLN A 146 11.79 29.93 -21.25
CA GLN A 146 12.84 30.83 -21.73
C GLN A 146 12.35 31.83 -22.78
N LYS A 147 11.27 31.51 -23.51
CA LYS A 147 10.72 32.35 -24.60
C LYS A 147 9.86 33.52 -24.10
N GLY A 148 9.40 33.48 -22.85
CA GLY A 148 8.58 34.53 -22.22
C GLY A 148 7.08 34.27 -22.38
#